data_AF-A0A7L9CB00-F1
#
_entry.id   AF-A0A7L9CB00-F1
#
_cell.length_a   1.000
_cell.length_b   1.000
_cell.length_c   1.000
_cell.angle_alpha   90.00
_cell.angle_beta   90.00
_cell.angle_gamma   90.00
#
_symmetry.space_group_name_H-M   'P 1'
#
loop_
_entity.id
_entity.type
_entity.pdbx_description
1 polymer ?
#
loop_
_entity_poly.entity_id
_entity_poly.type
_entity_poly.pdbx_seq_one_letter_code
_entity_poly.pdbx_strand_id
1 'polypeptide(L)'
;MERCKHVLEFVRRRKKLIGFFAIIGLVVFFVTVTKVYHYSEKSEFCASCHEMKVHYDSFKASKHHNEHVENCHACHVGPGLKGYAHAKLSDGTHDSFMHSFQAYSDGSFIEIAEDSLEILNGNCIRCHSQGFTKDKSHIEDVLKGNKHCVNISQGTSLEKLVCTDCHLGVVHPHMPGDLFRAYAAKKIKPYGTYGETDCLACHKMATPDVVKEWTKGVHAIKGITCINCHGNDHRDIARKRGYVSASTCGECHQNQFLDFRESKHLQGHPVAVPGKFEVISTRLLDIPGCKDCHKLSLSNEFDRIGGSCDACHSSHKFSAAEAKAYNACEKCHIGGPEHAQLNTGKGSVFGKVLEMRNQNLISKDLVTCQSCHGPNKSHNFCKTFLPKEIDVLLFGGYGYAKLKTAH
;
A
#
# COMPACT_ATOMS: atom_id res chain seq x y z
N MET A 1 44.96 27.95 -42.61
CA MET A 1 46.37 27.66 -42.25
C MET A 1 47.10 28.87 -41.66
N GLU A 2 47.00 30.07 -42.26
CA GLU A 2 47.55 31.34 -41.75
C GLU A 2 47.16 31.68 -40.28
N ARG A 3 45.88 31.57 -39.92
CA ARG A 3 45.40 31.83 -38.55
C ARG A 3 46.03 30.91 -37.49
N CYS A 4 46.30 29.64 -37.81
CA CYS A 4 46.98 28.73 -36.89
C CYS A 4 48.45 29.12 -36.68
N LYS A 5 49.14 29.62 -37.72
CA LYS A 5 50.53 30.09 -37.60
C LYS A 5 50.63 31.32 -36.69
N HIS A 6 49.71 32.29 -36.83
CA HIS A 6 49.65 33.47 -35.97
C HIS A 6 49.35 33.13 -34.50
N VAL A 7 48.44 32.18 -34.24
CA VAL A 7 48.15 31.69 -32.88
C VAL A 7 49.37 30.98 -32.29
N LEU A 8 50.06 30.15 -33.07
CA LEU A 8 51.26 29.44 -32.62
C LEU A 8 52.41 30.40 -32.29
N GLU A 9 52.64 31.45 -33.09
CA GLU A 9 53.64 32.48 -32.77
C GLU A 9 53.27 33.31 -31.54
N PHE A 10 51.99 33.65 -31.38
CA PHE A 10 51.49 34.35 -30.19
C PHE A 10 51.72 33.54 -28.91
N VAL A 11 51.39 32.24 -28.94
CA VAL A 11 51.62 31.30 -27.83
C VAL A 11 53.12 31.16 -27.55
N ARG A 12 53.97 31.08 -28.58
CA ARG A 12 55.42 30.92 -28.44
C ARG A 12 56.09 32.15 -27.81
N ARG A 13 55.66 33.37 -28.20
CA ARG A 13 56.17 34.63 -27.64
C ARG A 13 55.73 34.88 -26.20
N ARG A 14 54.50 34.48 -25.83
CA ARG A 14 53.92 34.69 -24.49
C ARG A 14 53.87 33.44 -23.63
N LYS A 15 54.64 32.40 -23.95
CA LYS A 15 54.63 31.09 -23.27
C LYS A 15 54.72 31.16 -21.74
N LYS A 16 55.52 32.09 -21.19
CA LYS A 16 55.64 32.29 -19.73
C LYS A 16 54.37 32.88 -19.11
N LEU A 17 53.73 33.84 -19.80
CA LEU A 17 52.51 34.49 -19.33
C LEU A 17 51.30 33.55 -19.46
N ILE A 18 51.20 32.83 -20.57
CA ILE A 18 50.15 31.82 -20.80
C ILE A 18 50.32 30.67 -19.80
N GLY A 19 51.56 30.20 -19.57
CA GLY A 19 51.86 29.21 -18.54
C GLY A 19 51.48 29.68 -17.14
N PHE A 20 51.77 30.94 -16.79
CA PHE A 20 51.38 31.53 -15.50
C PHE A 20 49.85 31.55 -15.30
N PHE A 21 49.08 32.03 -16.27
CA PHE A 21 47.61 32.02 -16.18
C PHE A 21 47.02 30.61 -16.24
N ALA A 22 47.64 29.68 -16.98
CA ALA A 22 47.22 28.28 -16.98
C ALA A 22 47.44 27.62 -15.62
N ILE A 23 48.58 27.90 -14.95
CA ILE A 23 48.83 27.43 -13.58
C ILE A 23 47.83 28.03 -12.61
N ILE A 24 47.56 29.34 -12.68
CA ILE A 24 46.53 29.98 -11.85
C ILE A 24 45.16 29.34 -12.10
N GLY A 25 44.76 29.16 -13.36
CA GLY A 25 43.51 28.53 -13.72
C GLY A 25 43.40 27.10 -13.19
N LEU A 26 44.49 26.34 -13.25
CA LEU A 26 44.56 24.98 -12.72
C LEU A 26 44.47 24.97 -11.20
N VAL A 27 45.21 25.84 -10.50
CA VAL A 27 45.12 25.99 -9.03
C VAL A 27 43.70 26.38 -8.61
N VAL A 28 43.10 27.39 -9.25
CA VAL A 28 41.72 27.81 -8.98
C VAL A 28 40.74 26.67 -9.24
N PHE A 29 40.91 25.92 -10.33
CA PHE A 29 40.10 24.75 -10.65
C PHE A 29 40.20 23.69 -9.55
N PHE A 30 41.41 23.28 -9.15
CA PHE A 30 41.61 22.28 -8.09
C PHE A 30 41.05 22.75 -6.74
N VAL A 31 41.27 24.02 -6.37
CA VAL A 31 40.70 24.59 -5.12
C VAL A 31 39.18 24.60 -5.18
N THR A 32 38.59 24.97 -6.31
CA THR A 32 37.13 25.02 -6.49
C THR A 32 36.52 23.63 -6.43
N VAL A 33 37.08 22.66 -7.15
CA VAL A 33 36.63 21.27 -7.14
C VAL A 33 36.74 20.68 -5.73
N THR A 34 37.83 20.95 -5.01
CA THR A 34 38.00 20.47 -3.62
C THR A 34 36.98 21.08 -2.66
N LYS A 35 36.63 22.36 -2.84
CA LYS A 35 35.59 23.01 -2.03
C LYS A 35 34.20 22.43 -2.32
N VAL A 36 33.86 22.24 -3.59
CA VAL A 36 32.58 21.62 -3.99
C VAL A 36 32.51 20.18 -3.50
N TYR A 37 33.62 19.44 -3.60
CA TYR A 37 33.80 18.11 -3.05
C TYR A 37 33.42 18.08 -1.56
N HIS A 38 34.07 18.87 -0.71
CA HIS A 38 33.80 18.88 0.73
C HIS A 38 32.43 19.48 1.10
N TYR A 39 31.88 20.37 0.28
CA TYR A 39 30.53 20.87 0.50
C TYR A 39 29.50 19.76 0.29
N SER A 40 29.67 18.93 -0.74
CA SER A 40 28.77 17.81 -1.05
C SER A 40 28.83 16.65 -0.05
N GLU A 41 29.76 16.69 0.91
CA GLU A 41 29.92 15.69 1.98
C GLU A 41 29.19 16.06 3.27
N LYS A 42 28.69 17.30 3.35
CA LYS A 42 28.00 17.80 4.53
C LYS A 42 26.59 17.21 4.61
N SER A 43 26.18 16.80 5.80
CA SER A 43 24.79 16.37 6.04
C SER A 43 23.78 17.46 5.68
N GLU A 44 24.16 18.73 5.83
CA GLU A 44 23.34 19.89 5.46
C GLU A 44 23.13 20.02 3.95
N PHE A 45 24.10 19.58 3.13
CA PHE A 45 23.94 19.55 1.68
C PHE A 45 22.85 18.53 1.31
N CYS A 46 22.92 17.33 1.87
CA CYS A 46 21.89 16.31 1.66
C CYS A 46 20.52 16.79 2.17
N ALA A 47 20.48 17.47 3.32
CA ALA A 47 19.25 18.03 3.91
C ALA A 47 18.63 19.18 3.11
N SER A 48 19.34 19.74 2.12
CA SER A 48 18.77 20.73 1.20
C SER A 48 17.70 20.11 0.28
N CYS A 49 17.74 18.79 0.09
CA CYS A 49 16.74 18.01 -0.61
C CYS A 49 15.59 17.64 0.34
N HIS A 50 14.34 17.85 -0.10
CA HIS A 50 13.18 17.60 0.76
C HIS A 50 12.99 16.11 1.11
N GLU A 51 13.47 15.19 0.26
CA GLU A 51 13.41 13.74 0.48
C GLU A 51 14.28 13.29 1.64
N MET A 52 15.37 14.02 1.88
CA MET A 52 16.35 13.68 2.89
C MET A 52 15.98 14.22 4.27
N LYS A 53 14.97 15.10 4.35
CA LYS A 53 14.65 15.83 5.58
C LYS A 53 14.37 14.90 6.76
N VAL A 54 13.63 13.81 6.55
CA VAL A 54 13.31 12.83 7.60
C VAL A 54 14.56 12.10 8.11
N HIS A 55 15.49 11.77 7.21
CA HIS A 55 16.74 11.11 7.56
C HIS A 55 17.71 12.06 8.27
N TYR A 56 17.78 13.31 7.82
CA TYR A 56 18.58 14.34 8.47
C TYR A 56 18.07 14.66 9.88
N ASP A 57 16.77 14.93 10.03
CA ASP A 57 16.17 15.27 11.33
C ASP A 57 16.35 14.11 12.34
N SER A 58 16.21 12.85 11.88
CA SER A 58 16.45 11.67 12.74
C SER A 58 17.93 11.46 13.09
N PHE A 59 18.84 11.64 12.13
CA PHE A 59 20.28 11.60 12.38
C PHE A 59 20.66 12.61 13.45
N LYS A 60 20.27 13.89 13.29
CA LYS A 60 20.58 14.96 14.24
C LYS A 60 20.04 14.70 15.65
N ALA A 61 18.93 13.97 15.77
CA ALA A 61 18.35 13.57 17.04
C ALA A 61 19.02 12.32 17.66
N SER A 62 19.77 11.54 16.87
CA SER A 62 20.37 10.28 17.31
C SER A 62 21.57 10.48 18.24
N LYS A 63 21.84 9.49 19.10
CA LYS A 63 23.07 9.46 19.91
C LYS A 63 24.33 9.34 19.05
N HIS A 64 24.23 8.69 17.89
CA HIS A 64 25.35 8.57 16.96
C HIS A 64 25.80 9.97 16.49
N HIS A 65 24.87 10.84 16.08
CA HIS A 65 25.20 12.23 15.73
C HIS A 65 25.74 13.03 16.93
N ASN A 66 25.06 12.93 18.07
CA ASN A 66 25.36 13.78 19.22
C ASN A 66 26.66 13.42 19.94
N GLU A 67 27.15 12.19 19.78
CA GLU A 67 28.31 11.72 20.54
C GLU A 67 29.51 11.40 19.63
N HIS A 68 29.34 10.74 18.48
CA HIS A 68 30.47 10.03 17.82
C HIS A 68 30.56 10.16 16.28
N VAL A 69 29.53 10.66 15.60
CA VAL A 69 29.44 10.67 14.12
C VAL A 69 29.05 12.05 13.63
N GLU A 70 29.92 12.72 12.88
CA GLU A 70 29.70 14.12 12.48
C GLU A 70 28.86 14.28 11.19
N ASN A 71 28.82 13.27 10.33
CA ASN A 71 28.12 13.34 9.04
C ASN A 71 27.55 11.99 8.58
N CYS A 72 26.59 12.03 7.65
CA CYS A 72 25.93 10.84 7.10
C CYS A 72 26.93 9.92 6.38
N HIS A 73 28.01 10.48 5.83
CA HIS A 73 29.03 9.75 5.07
C HIS A 73 29.76 8.69 5.89
N ALA A 74 29.94 8.93 7.19
CA ALA A 74 30.62 7.99 8.07
C ALA A 74 29.99 6.58 8.07
N CYS A 75 28.67 6.51 7.84
CA CYS A 75 27.91 5.26 7.74
C CYS A 75 27.62 4.87 6.28
N HIS A 76 27.27 5.83 5.42
CA HIS A 76 26.76 5.55 4.07
C HIS A 76 27.80 5.55 2.95
N VAL A 77 29.03 6.00 3.20
CA VAL A 77 30.08 6.09 2.17
C VAL A 77 31.24 5.18 2.53
N GLY A 78 31.66 4.36 1.58
CA GLY A 78 32.81 3.46 1.75
C GLY A 78 34.13 4.23 1.87
N PRO A 79 35.15 3.64 2.52
CA PRO A 79 36.45 4.31 2.70
C PRO A 79 37.18 4.55 1.37
N GLY A 80 37.93 5.64 1.32
CA GLY A 80 38.82 5.97 0.21
C GLY A 80 38.09 6.38 -1.09
N LEU A 81 38.87 6.57 -2.15
CA LEU A 81 38.36 7.11 -3.41
C LEU A 81 37.33 6.20 -4.09
N LYS A 82 37.46 4.87 -3.92
CA LYS A 82 36.54 3.89 -4.53
C LYS A 82 35.14 3.95 -3.91
N GLY A 83 35.05 3.98 -2.58
CA GLY A 83 33.76 4.07 -1.88
C GLY A 83 33.07 5.40 -2.14
N TYR A 84 33.84 6.49 -2.19
CA TYR A 84 33.34 7.79 -2.58
C TYR A 84 32.81 7.82 -4.02
N ALA A 85 33.59 7.28 -4.97
CA ALA A 85 33.19 7.25 -6.37
C ALA A 85 31.91 6.42 -6.57
N HIS A 86 31.77 5.30 -5.87
CA HIS A 86 30.52 4.52 -5.88
C HIS A 86 29.35 5.34 -5.34
N ALA A 87 29.47 5.92 -4.14
CA ALA A 87 28.39 6.72 -3.56
C ALA A 87 27.96 7.94 -4.41
N LYS A 88 28.88 8.58 -5.14
CA LYS A 88 28.56 9.76 -5.97
C LYS A 88 28.12 9.40 -7.39
N LEU A 89 28.80 8.47 -8.05
CA LEU A 89 28.57 8.13 -9.45
C LEU A 89 27.48 7.06 -9.64
N SER A 90 27.23 6.25 -8.61
CA SER A 90 26.11 5.31 -8.57
C SER A 90 24.92 5.95 -7.84
N ASP A 91 24.92 5.86 -6.51
CA ASP A 91 23.76 6.16 -5.67
C ASP A 91 23.33 7.62 -5.81
N GLY A 92 24.26 8.57 -5.63
CA GLY A 92 23.97 9.99 -5.75
C GLY A 92 23.53 10.42 -7.16
N THR A 93 24.01 9.75 -8.21
CA THR A 93 23.58 10.04 -9.60
C THR A 93 22.18 9.52 -9.85
N HIS A 94 21.88 8.31 -9.37
CA HIS A 94 20.53 7.74 -9.41
C HIS A 94 19.52 8.63 -8.68
N ASP A 95 19.82 9.03 -7.44
CA ASP A 95 18.89 9.80 -6.62
C ASP A 95 18.67 11.22 -7.16
N SER A 96 19.73 11.85 -7.67
CA SER A 96 19.62 13.15 -8.35
C SER A 96 18.78 13.06 -9.63
N PHE A 97 18.88 11.95 -10.36
CA PHE A 97 18.04 11.68 -11.52
C PHE A 97 16.59 11.52 -11.08
N MET A 98 16.30 10.67 -10.10
CA MET A 98 14.95 10.45 -9.59
C MET A 98 14.30 11.75 -9.05
N HIS A 99 15.06 12.58 -8.34
CA HIS A 99 14.63 13.92 -7.93
C HIS A 99 14.25 14.79 -9.13
N SER A 100 15.09 14.81 -10.17
CA SER A 100 14.86 15.60 -11.39
C SER A 100 13.59 15.17 -12.15
N PHE A 101 13.22 13.89 -12.08
CA PHE A 101 11.97 13.36 -12.63
C PHE A 101 10.77 13.47 -11.69
N GLN A 102 10.90 14.22 -10.58
CA GLN A 102 9.85 14.41 -9.58
C GLN A 102 9.31 13.12 -8.97
N ALA A 103 10.14 12.06 -8.95
CA ALA A 103 9.76 10.75 -8.42
C ALA A 103 9.38 10.82 -6.92
N TYR A 104 9.84 11.86 -6.21
CA TYR A 104 9.61 12.06 -4.78
C TYR A 104 8.58 13.15 -4.42
N SER A 105 7.87 13.68 -5.42
CA SER A 105 6.91 14.78 -5.25
C SER A 105 5.67 14.42 -4.38
N ASP A 106 5.45 13.14 -4.12
CA ASP A 106 4.37 12.62 -3.28
C ASP A 106 4.75 12.47 -1.79
N GLY A 107 5.94 12.91 -1.40
CA GLY A 107 6.45 12.83 -0.03
C GLY A 107 7.22 11.54 0.28
N SER A 108 7.60 10.77 -0.75
CA SER A 108 8.57 9.68 -0.65
C SER A 108 9.99 10.21 -0.38
N PHE A 109 10.87 9.32 0.07
CA PHE A 109 12.24 9.65 0.50
C PHE A 109 13.25 8.68 -0.12
N ILE A 110 14.53 9.03 -0.01
CA ILE A 110 15.65 8.25 -0.56
C ILE A 110 15.94 7.06 0.34
N GLU A 111 16.02 5.86 -0.25
CA GLU A 111 16.40 4.62 0.44
C GLU A 111 17.83 4.20 0.07
N ILE A 112 18.48 3.45 0.95
CA ILE A 112 19.80 2.89 0.66
C ILE A 112 19.69 1.82 -0.43
N ALA A 113 20.57 1.89 -1.44
CA ALA A 113 20.66 0.87 -2.47
C ALA A 113 21.09 -0.49 -1.88
N GLU A 114 20.60 -1.59 -2.44
CA GLU A 114 20.85 -2.94 -1.94
C GLU A 114 22.35 -3.30 -1.95
N ASP A 115 23.10 -2.85 -2.96
CA ASP A 115 24.55 -3.04 -3.06
C ASP A 115 25.35 -2.18 -2.05
N SER A 116 24.76 -1.10 -1.56
CA SER A 116 25.33 -0.24 -0.51
C SER A 116 25.13 -0.79 0.91
N LEU A 117 24.32 -1.84 1.10
CA LEU A 117 24.13 -2.48 2.41
C LEU A 117 25.43 -3.11 2.95
N GLU A 118 26.26 -3.69 2.08
CA GLU A 118 27.56 -4.25 2.49
C GLU A 118 28.52 -3.15 2.95
N ILE A 119 28.48 -1.99 2.29
CA ILE A 119 29.28 -0.81 2.66
C ILE A 119 28.85 -0.29 4.04
N LEU A 120 27.53 -0.13 4.24
CA LEU A 120 26.97 0.29 5.52
C LEU A 120 27.38 -0.66 6.65
N ASN A 121 27.24 -1.97 6.43
CA ASN A 121 27.61 -2.99 7.41
C ASN A 121 29.10 -2.94 7.75
N GLY A 122 29.96 -2.83 6.74
CA GLY A 122 31.40 -2.71 6.92
C GLY A 122 31.80 -1.47 7.71
N ASN A 123 31.10 -0.35 7.51
CA ASN A 123 31.30 0.87 8.27
C ASN A 123 30.89 0.72 9.75
N CYS A 124 29.79 0.01 10.05
CA CYS A 124 29.42 -0.34 11.42
C CYS A 124 30.53 -1.14 12.10
N ILE A 125 31.00 -2.22 11.46
CA ILE A 125 32.07 -3.07 12.01
C ILE A 125 33.36 -2.27 12.23
N ARG A 126 33.73 -1.39 11.28
CA ARG A 126 34.95 -0.58 11.37
C ARG A 126 35.02 0.23 12.66
N CYS A 127 33.93 0.89 13.05
CA CYS A 127 33.90 1.68 14.29
C CYS A 127 33.69 0.77 15.51
N HIS A 128 32.70 -0.13 15.46
CA HIS A 128 32.35 -0.93 16.65
C HIS A 128 33.42 -1.97 17.04
N SER A 129 34.29 -2.39 16.12
CA SER A 129 35.47 -3.22 16.43
C SER A 129 36.60 -2.46 17.14
N GLN A 130 36.60 -1.12 17.11
CA GLN A 130 37.65 -0.28 17.70
C GLN A 130 37.31 0.22 19.11
N GLY A 131 36.22 -0.28 19.72
CA GLY A 131 35.88 0.01 21.12
C GLY A 131 34.85 1.13 21.34
N PHE A 132 34.14 1.55 20.29
CA PHE A 132 32.98 2.45 20.40
C PHE A 132 31.71 1.72 20.89
N THR A 133 31.82 0.46 21.34
CA THR A 133 30.75 -0.28 21.99
C THR A 133 30.90 -0.25 23.52
N LYS A 134 29.77 -0.07 24.22
CA LYS A 134 29.72 -0.19 25.69
C LYS A 134 30.12 -1.60 26.16
N ASP A 135 29.81 -2.60 25.34
CA ASP A 135 30.19 -4.00 25.55
C ASP A 135 31.17 -4.44 24.46
N LYS A 136 32.38 -4.81 24.86
CA LYS A 136 33.46 -5.24 23.95
C LYS A 136 33.33 -6.70 23.54
N SER A 137 32.58 -7.53 24.29
CA SER A 137 32.37 -8.94 23.91
C SER A 137 31.21 -9.14 22.95
N HIS A 138 30.32 -8.14 22.83
CA HIS A 138 29.10 -8.23 22.02
C HIS A 138 29.30 -8.77 20.60
N ILE A 139 30.28 -8.26 19.84
CA ILE A 139 30.53 -8.73 18.46
C ILE A 139 31.01 -10.19 18.46
N GLU A 140 31.88 -10.56 19.40
CA GLU A 140 32.35 -11.95 19.51
C GLU A 140 31.21 -12.90 19.89
N ASP A 141 30.30 -12.46 20.76
CA ASP A 141 29.16 -13.27 21.22
C ASP A 141 28.12 -13.45 20.11
N VAL A 142 27.88 -12.42 19.29
CA VAL A 142 27.03 -12.50 18.09
C VAL A 142 27.60 -13.49 17.08
N LEU A 143 28.91 -13.47 16.85
CA LEU A 143 29.59 -14.42 15.94
C LEU A 143 29.56 -15.86 16.45
N LYS A 144 29.47 -16.08 17.77
CA LYS A 144 29.36 -17.41 18.40
C LYS A 144 27.92 -17.92 18.51
N GLY A 145 26.92 -17.11 18.18
CA GLY A 145 25.51 -17.44 18.35
C GLY A 145 24.98 -18.42 17.29
N ASN A 146 24.55 -19.61 17.71
CA ASN A 146 24.05 -20.70 16.83
C ASN A 146 22.74 -20.39 16.06
N LYS A 147 22.15 -19.20 16.19
CA LYS A 147 20.84 -18.86 15.58
C LYS A 147 20.93 -18.36 14.13
N HIS A 148 22.12 -18.00 13.65
CA HIS A 148 22.37 -17.44 12.30
C HIS A 148 23.42 -18.24 11.51
N CYS A 149 23.66 -19.50 11.89
CA CYS A 149 24.59 -20.40 11.23
C CYS A 149 23.84 -21.30 10.24
N VAL A 150 24.28 -21.34 8.99
CA VAL A 150 23.81 -22.32 8.01
C VAL A 150 24.81 -23.49 7.99
N ASN A 151 24.32 -24.72 8.18
CA ASN A 151 25.15 -25.93 8.05
C ASN A 151 25.48 -26.17 6.58
N ILE A 152 26.59 -25.62 6.10
CA ILE A 152 27.22 -26.08 4.87
C ILE A 152 28.12 -27.26 5.27
N SER A 153 27.95 -28.38 4.59
CA SER A 153 28.37 -29.74 4.96
C SER A 153 29.86 -29.99 5.22
N GLN A 154 30.73 -28.97 5.30
CA GLN A 154 32.16 -29.10 5.60
C GLN A 154 32.75 -27.91 6.39
N GLY A 155 31.94 -27.10 7.07
CA GLY A 155 32.43 -26.01 7.90
C GLY A 155 31.34 -24.97 8.14
N THR A 156 31.16 -24.58 9.41
CA THR A 156 30.15 -23.58 9.79
C THR A 156 30.53 -22.22 9.20
N SER A 157 29.71 -21.68 8.29
CA SER A 157 29.81 -20.29 7.83
C SER A 157 28.62 -19.50 8.35
N LEU A 158 28.85 -18.30 8.89
CA LEU A 158 27.78 -17.34 9.16
C LEU A 158 27.04 -17.04 7.86
N GLU A 159 25.70 -17.08 7.89
CA GLU A 159 24.89 -16.33 6.93
C GLU A 159 25.37 -14.86 7.01
N LYS A 160 25.50 -14.14 5.88
CA LYS A 160 26.05 -12.76 5.88
C LYS A 160 25.19 -11.84 6.76
N LEU A 161 25.50 -11.82 8.06
CA LEU A 161 24.75 -11.08 9.08
C LEU A 161 25.03 -9.60 8.90
N VAL A 162 23.96 -8.82 8.72
CA VAL A 162 24.05 -7.36 8.66
C VAL A 162 23.71 -6.81 10.04
N CYS A 163 24.54 -5.91 10.57
CA CYS A 163 24.34 -5.32 11.90
C CYS A 163 22.94 -4.71 12.04
N THR A 164 22.42 -4.14 10.95
CA THR A 164 21.08 -3.57 10.92
C THR A 164 19.98 -4.61 11.08
N ASP A 165 20.18 -5.89 10.77
CA ASP A 165 19.15 -6.95 10.89
C ASP A 165 18.62 -7.08 12.32
N CYS A 166 19.50 -6.87 13.30
CA CYS A 166 19.14 -6.84 14.72
C CYS A 166 19.06 -5.41 15.26
N HIS A 167 19.95 -4.52 14.79
CA HIS A 167 19.99 -3.11 15.17
C HIS A 167 19.19 -2.26 14.19
N LEU A 168 17.91 -2.64 14.03
CA LEU A 168 16.96 -1.93 13.21
C LEU A 168 16.67 -0.56 13.84
N GLY A 169 17.01 0.52 13.14
CA GLY A 169 16.51 1.86 13.47
C GLY A 169 17.40 2.68 14.39
N VAL A 170 18.69 2.39 14.37
CA VAL A 170 19.70 2.97 15.28
C VAL A 170 19.88 4.48 15.10
N VAL A 171 19.87 4.96 13.85
CA VAL A 171 20.19 6.36 13.51
C VAL A 171 19.02 7.00 12.79
N HIS A 172 18.56 6.32 11.76
CA HIS A 172 17.32 6.62 11.08
C HIS A 172 16.26 5.67 11.60
N PRO A 173 14.98 5.99 11.43
CA PRO A 173 13.98 4.97 11.47
C PRO A 173 14.34 3.89 10.43
N HIS A 174 14.68 2.70 10.88
CA HIS A 174 14.38 1.50 10.10
C HIS A 174 12.84 1.37 10.10
N MET A 175 12.21 0.35 9.54
CA MET A 175 10.75 0.21 9.72
C MET A 175 10.34 -0.66 10.94
N PRO A 176 10.59 -0.28 12.23
CA PRO A 176 9.92 -0.86 13.39
C PRO A 176 8.68 -0.06 13.81
N GLY A 177 7.92 -0.65 14.74
CA GLY A 177 6.64 -0.14 15.25
C GLY A 177 6.62 1.33 15.70
N ASP A 178 7.75 1.94 16.10
CA ASP A 178 7.83 3.39 16.40
C ASP A 178 7.74 4.28 15.16
N LEU A 179 8.24 3.84 14.00
CA LEU A 179 8.05 4.53 12.74
C LEU A 179 6.61 4.33 12.23
N PHE A 180 6.05 3.12 12.34
CA PHE A 180 4.63 2.91 12.03
C PHE A 180 3.72 3.76 12.92
N ARG A 181 4.07 3.95 14.20
CA ARG A 181 3.42 4.93 15.09
C ARG A 181 3.50 6.33 14.50
N ALA A 182 4.69 6.78 14.12
CA ALA A 182 4.89 8.12 13.58
C ALA A 182 4.19 8.31 12.22
N TYR A 183 4.19 7.30 11.35
CA TYR A 183 3.54 7.32 10.04
C TYR A 183 2.03 7.32 10.18
N ALA A 184 1.49 6.46 11.04
CA ALA A 184 0.08 6.45 11.40
C ALA A 184 -0.35 7.82 11.97
N ALA A 185 0.42 8.36 12.92
CA ALA A 185 0.15 9.67 13.52
C ALA A 185 0.18 10.82 12.50
N LYS A 186 1.11 10.75 11.52
CA LYS A 186 1.25 11.75 10.45
C LYS A 186 0.44 11.43 9.19
N LYS A 187 -0.31 10.33 9.16
CA LYS A 187 -1.05 9.80 7.99
C LYS A 187 -0.17 9.63 6.73
N ILE A 188 1.10 9.32 6.91
CA ILE A 188 2.05 9.06 5.82
C ILE A 188 1.91 7.60 5.40
N LYS A 189 1.72 7.35 4.11
CA LYS A 189 1.62 6.00 3.56
C LYS A 189 3.03 5.46 3.31
N PRO A 190 3.39 4.28 3.85
CA PRO A 190 4.71 3.71 3.63
C PRO A 190 4.79 3.14 2.18
N TYR A 191 5.98 3.15 1.58
CA TYR A 191 6.21 2.70 0.19
C TYR A 191 7.10 1.45 0.19
N GLY A 192 6.92 0.54 -0.76
CA GLY A 192 7.69 -0.70 -0.86
C GLY A 192 6.87 -1.97 -0.62
N THR A 193 7.58 -3.10 -0.46
CA THR A 193 6.98 -4.42 -0.22
C THR A 193 7.09 -4.83 1.24
N TYR A 194 6.02 -5.40 1.79
CA TYR A 194 5.90 -5.68 3.22
C TYR A 194 5.56 -7.14 3.51
N GLY A 195 6.03 -7.64 4.65
CA GLY A 195 5.61 -8.93 5.19
C GLY A 195 4.27 -8.85 5.93
N GLU A 196 3.66 -10.01 6.20
CA GLU A 196 2.36 -10.09 6.87
C GLU A 196 2.37 -9.45 8.26
N THR A 197 3.47 -9.62 8.99
CA THR A 197 3.69 -9.03 10.31
C THR A 197 3.73 -7.50 10.27
N ASP A 198 4.26 -6.93 9.18
CA ASP A 198 4.41 -5.50 9.01
C ASP A 198 3.06 -4.83 8.73
N CYS A 199 2.23 -5.47 7.90
CA CYS A 199 0.86 -5.03 7.66
C CYS A 199 0.10 -4.87 8.98
N LEU A 200 0.12 -5.90 9.84
CA LEU A 200 -0.54 -5.85 11.14
C LEU A 200 0.10 -4.86 12.10
N ALA A 201 1.43 -4.78 12.14
CA ALA A 201 2.15 -3.86 13.02
C ALA A 201 1.77 -2.40 12.71
N CYS A 202 1.69 -2.03 11.44
CA CYS A 202 1.31 -0.69 11.02
C CYS A 202 -0.20 -0.42 11.15
N HIS A 203 -1.03 -1.29 10.56
CA HIS A 203 -2.46 -1.04 10.49
C HIS A 203 -3.17 -1.11 11.84
N LYS A 204 -2.59 -1.77 12.86
CA LYS A 204 -3.07 -1.66 14.25
C LYS A 204 -3.12 -0.22 14.75
N MET A 205 -2.33 0.67 14.16
CA MET A 205 -2.20 2.06 14.56
C MET A 205 -2.75 3.00 13.49
N ALA A 206 -2.47 2.71 12.21
CA ALA A 206 -2.94 3.52 11.09
C ALA A 206 -4.43 3.36 10.81
N THR A 207 -4.97 2.14 10.94
CA THR A 207 -6.39 1.81 10.70
C THR A 207 -6.88 0.78 11.73
N PRO A 208 -6.93 1.15 13.03
CA PRO A 208 -7.21 0.20 14.10
C PRO A 208 -8.54 -0.52 13.93
N ASP A 209 -9.55 0.16 13.39
CA ASP A 209 -10.87 -0.42 13.15
C ASP A 209 -10.84 -1.52 12.08
N VAL A 210 -10.07 -1.34 11.00
CA VAL A 210 -9.88 -2.36 9.95
C VAL A 210 -9.28 -3.63 10.55
N VAL A 211 -8.23 -3.52 11.36
CA VAL A 211 -7.59 -4.68 12.00
C VAL A 211 -8.54 -5.33 13.00
N LYS A 212 -9.29 -4.52 13.76
CA LYS A 212 -10.28 -5.00 14.73
C LYS A 212 -11.44 -5.75 14.05
N GLU A 213 -11.85 -5.34 12.86
CA GLU A 213 -12.86 -6.05 12.08
C GLU A 213 -12.33 -7.34 11.47
N TRP A 214 -11.15 -7.28 10.84
CA TRP A 214 -10.51 -8.46 10.24
C TRP A 214 -10.26 -9.55 11.29
N THR A 215 -9.72 -9.20 12.46
CA THR A 215 -9.47 -10.15 13.57
C THR A 215 -10.73 -10.85 14.08
N LYS A 216 -11.90 -10.23 13.93
CA LYS A 216 -13.21 -10.82 14.27
C LYS A 216 -13.84 -11.59 13.10
N GLY A 217 -13.30 -11.42 11.90
CA GLY A 217 -13.78 -12.05 10.67
C GLY A 217 -13.32 -13.51 10.53
N VAL A 218 -14.02 -14.25 9.68
CA VAL A 218 -13.70 -15.66 9.40
C VAL A 218 -12.36 -15.83 8.69
N HIS A 219 -11.91 -14.82 7.95
CA HIS A 219 -10.63 -14.84 7.24
C HIS A 219 -9.44 -14.89 8.20
N ALA A 220 -9.43 -14.08 9.27
CA ALA A 220 -8.40 -14.17 10.30
C ALA A 220 -8.38 -15.53 10.99
N ILE A 221 -9.56 -16.08 11.34
CA ILE A 221 -9.68 -17.40 11.97
C ILE A 221 -9.13 -18.52 11.06
N LYS A 222 -9.23 -18.34 9.74
CA LYS A 222 -8.74 -19.28 8.72
C LYS A 222 -7.32 -19.00 8.25
N GLY A 223 -6.63 -18.02 8.83
CA GLY A 223 -5.25 -17.69 8.48
C GLY A 223 -5.10 -16.93 7.15
N ILE A 224 -6.17 -16.33 6.62
CA ILE A 224 -6.11 -15.48 5.42
C ILE A 224 -5.69 -14.07 5.85
N THR A 225 -4.51 -13.65 5.41
CA THR A 225 -3.83 -12.41 5.80
C THR A 225 -4.16 -11.26 4.86
N CYS A 226 -3.72 -10.05 5.21
CA CYS A 226 -3.89 -8.85 4.38
C CYS A 226 -3.29 -9.05 2.98
N ILE A 227 -2.14 -9.72 2.91
CA ILE A 227 -1.40 -9.93 1.66
C ILE A 227 -2.15 -10.87 0.71
N ASN A 228 -2.89 -11.85 1.24
CA ASN A 228 -3.67 -12.76 0.39
C ASN A 228 -4.74 -12.04 -0.45
N CYS A 229 -5.22 -10.87 -0.01
CA CYS A 229 -6.22 -10.10 -0.75
C CYS A 229 -5.64 -8.84 -1.42
N HIS A 230 -4.72 -8.15 -0.76
CA HIS A 230 -4.20 -6.86 -1.22
C HIS A 230 -2.85 -6.97 -1.96
N GLY A 231 -2.12 -8.08 -1.80
CA GLY A 231 -0.73 -8.20 -2.22
C GLY A 231 0.24 -7.63 -1.17
N ASN A 232 1.54 -7.67 -1.48
CA ASN A 232 2.60 -7.19 -0.57
C ASN A 232 3.19 -5.82 -0.98
N ASP A 233 2.98 -5.37 -2.21
CA ASP A 233 3.45 -4.06 -2.69
C ASP A 233 2.49 -2.94 -2.28
N HIS A 234 2.87 -2.17 -1.27
CA HIS A 234 2.04 -1.09 -0.73
C HIS A 234 1.82 0.05 -1.72
N ARG A 235 2.64 0.17 -2.77
CA ARG A 235 2.40 1.14 -3.87
C ARG A 235 1.19 0.74 -4.69
N ASP A 236 1.07 -0.53 -5.04
CA ASP A 236 -0.08 -1.05 -5.78
C ASP A 236 -1.36 -0.97 -4.93
N ILE A 237 -1.26 -1.32 -3.64
CA ILE A 237 -2.36 -1.19 -2.68
C ILE A 237 -2.80 0.28 -2.58
N ALA A 238 -1.87 1.20 -2.40
CA ALA A 238 -2.16 2.63 -2.26
C ALA A 238 -2.78 3.21 -3.53
N ARG A 239 -2.29 2.83 -4.72
CA ARG A 239 -2.86 3.19 -6.02
C ARG A 239 -4.31 2.74 -6.13
N LYS A 240 -4.60 1.50 -5.73
CA LYS A 240 -5.95 0.92 -5.69
C LYS A 240 -6.81 1.43 -4.55
N ARG A 241 -6.27 2.25 -3.64
CA ARG A 241 -6.93 2.65 -2.38
C ARG A 241 -7.42 1.45 -1.55
N GLY A 242 -6.66 0.35 -1.59
CA GLY A 242 -7.03 -0.91 -0.93
C GLY A 242 -8.14 -1.70 -1.64
N TYR A 243 -8.57 -1.29 -2.84
CA TYR A 243 -9.60 -1.99 -3.59
C TYR A 243 -9.18 -3.42 -3.97
N VAL A 244 -10.10 -4.38 -3.76
CA VAL A 244 -9.93 -5.79 -4.10
C VAL A 244 -11.08 -6.20 -5.01
N SER A 245 -10.76 -6.64 -6.24
CA SER A 245 -11.76 -7.12 -7.19
C SER A 245 -12.30 -8.49 -6.75
N ALA A 246 -13.58 -8.75 -7.05
CA ALA A 246 -14.26 -10.01 -6.81
C ALA A 246 -13.54 -11.24 -7.40
N SER A 247 -12.77 -11.07 -8.47
CA SER A 247 -11.92 -12.13 -9.03
C SER A 247 -10.95 -12.72 -8.00
N THR A 248 -10.40 -11.90 -7.10
CA THR A 248 -9.56 -12.33 -5.97
C THR A 248 -10.32 -13.26 -5.04
N CYS A 249 -11.59 -12.94 -4.76
CA CYS A 249 -12.47 -13.78 -3.96
C CYS A 249 -12.75 -15.12 -4.67
N GLY A 250 -12.86 -15.11 -6.00
CA GLY A 250 -13.12 -16.27 -6.83
C GLY A 250 -12.02 -17.33 -6.80
N GLU A 251 -10.80 -17.00 -6.38
CA GLU A 251 -9.71 -17.95 -6.19
C GLU A 251 -10.00 -18.96 -5.07
N CYS A 252 -10.82 -18.59 -4.09
CA CYS A 252 -11.25 -19.48 -2.98
C CYS A 252 -12.77 -19.73 -2.96
N HIS A 253 -13.59 -18.76 -3.40
CA HIS A 253 -15.05 -18.80 -3.39
C HIS A 253 -15.64 -18.98 -4.79
N GLN A 254 -15.11 -19.95 -5.53
CA GLN A 254 -15.40 -20.12 -6.95
C GLN A 254 -16.91 -20.27 -7.24
N ASN A 255 -17.63 -21.06 -6.45
CA ASN A 255 -19.07 -21.28 -6.65
C ASN A 255 -19.88 -19.99 -6.49
N GLN A 256 -19.61 -19.22 -5.44
CA GLN A 256 -20.28 -17.94 -5.20
C GLN A 256 -19.91 -16.92 -6.28
N PHE A 257 -18.64 -16.86 -6.67
CA PHE A 257 -18.16 -15.97 -7.71
C PHE A 257 -18.79 -16.26 -9.07
N LEU A 258 -18.82 -17.53 -9.50
CA LEU A 258 -19.45 -17.93 -10.75
C LEU A 258 -20.93 -17.59 -10.77
N ASP A 259 -21.65 -17.88 -9.68
CA ASP A 259 -23.07 -17.59 -9.60
C ASP A 259 -23.36 -16.07 -9.58
N PHE A 260 -22.55 -15.30 -8.84
CA PHE A 260 -22.63 -13.83 -8.85
C PHE A 260 -22.33 -13.25 -10.23
N ARG A 261 -21.38 -13.82 -10.97
CA ARG A 261 -20.99 -13.36 -12.31
C ARG A 261 -22.14 -13.46 -13.31
N GLU A 262 -23.01 -14.46 -13.17
CA GLU A 262 -24.19 -14.63 -14.00
C GLU A 262 -25.40 -13.77 -13.53
N SER A 263 -25.23 -12.93 -12.50
CA SER A 263 -26.29 -12.05 -11.99
C SER A 263 -26.34 -10.72 -12.72
N LYS A 264 -27.54 -10.10 -12.75
CA LYS A 264 -27.71 -8.75 -13.29
C LYS A 264 -26.98 -7.68 -12.47
N HIS A 265 -26.64 -7.95 -11.20
CA HIS A 265 -25.82 -7.04 -10.41
C HIS A 265 -24.44 -6.82 -11.04
N LEU A 266 -23.83 -7.85 -11.62
CA LEU A 266 -22.57 -7.69 -12.34
C LEU A 266 -22.78 -7.11 -13.75
N GLN A 267 -23.72 -7.69 -14.50
CA GLN A 267 -23.95 -7.32 -15.90
C GLN A 267 -24.34 -5.85 -16.05
N GLY A 268 -24.89 -5.26 -14.98
CA GLY A 268 -25.26 -3.86 -14.92
C GLY A 268 -26.45 -3.54 -15.81
N HIS A 269 -26.86 -2.28 -15.75
CA HIS A 269 -27.82 -1.69 -16.67
C HIS A 269 -27.20 -0.44 -17.29
N PRO A 270 -27.57 -0.06 -18.53
CA PRO A 270 -27.29 1.27 -19.07
C PRO A 270 -27.64 2.34 -18.04
N VAL A 271 -26.65 3.12 -17.59
CA VAL A 271 -26.82 4.17 -16.58
C VAL A 271 -27.40 5.43 -17.23
N ALA A 272 -27.03 5.69 -18.48
CA ALA A 272 -27.64 6.73 -19.30
C ALA A 272 -27.56 6.34 -20.78
N VAL A 273 -28.57 6.75 -21.53
CA VAL A 273 -28.61 6.62 -23.00
C VAL A 273 -28.82 8.02 -23.60
N PRO A 274 -27.78 8.88 -23.61
CA PRO A 274 -27.91 10.27 -24.07
C PRO A 274 -28.21 10.40 -25.57
N GLY A 275 -28.02 9.32 -26.35
CA GLY A 275 -28.38 9.26 -27.76
C GLY A 275 -28.57 7.82 -28.24
N LYS A 276 -29.03 7.65 -29.49
CA LYS A 276 -29.42 6.36 -30.07
C LYS A 276 -28.29 5.30 -30.09
N PHE A 277 -27.03 5.72 -30.00
CA PHE A 277 -25.85 4.86 -30.02
C PHE A 277 -24.91 5.07 -28.83
N GLU A 278 -25.28 5.91 -27.86
CA GLU A 278 -24.47 6.18 -26.69
C GLU A 278 -25.09 5.49 -25.48
N VAL A 279 -24.37 4.53 -24.90
CA VAL A 279 -24.75 3.87 -23.64
C VAL A 279 -23.62 4.09 -22.65
N ILE A 280 -23.89 4.86 -21.60
CA ILE A 280 -22.98 4.95 -20.46
C ILE A 280 -23.20 3.70 -19.61
N SER A 281 -22.27 2.76 -19.70
CA SER A 281 -22.24 1.59 -18.81
C SER A 281 -21.65 1.99 -17.45
N THR A 282 -21.87 1.17 -16.42
CA THR A 282 -21.27 1.36 -15.09
C THR A 282 -19.75 1.48 -15.11
N ARG A 283 -19.09 0.95 -16.15
CA ARG A 283 -17.62 1.02 -16.31
C ARG A 283 -17.12 2.41 -16.67
N LEU A 284 -17.97 3.21 -17.30
CA LEU A 284 -17.67 4.60 -17.68
C LEU A 284 -18.17 5.59 -16.63
N LEU A 285 -18.69 5.10 -15.50
CA LEU A 285 -19.27 5.92 -14.45
C LEU A 285 -18.15 6.52 -13.59
N ASP A 286 -17.80 7.77 -13.85
CA ASP A 286 -16.79 8.51 -13.06
C ASP A 286 -17.41 9.60 -12.18
N ILE A 287 -18.65 9.39 -11.73
CA ILE A 287 -19.35 10.33 -10.85
C ILE A 287 -19.10 9.93 -9.38
N PRO A 288 -18.53 10.84 -8.56
CA PRO A 288 -18.36 10.60 -7.13
C PRO A 288 -19.67 10.22 -6.43
N GLY A 289 -19.66 9.17 -5.61
CA GLY A 289 -20.83 8.64 -4.90
C GLY A 289 -21.63 7.60 -5.69
N CYS A 290 -21.65 7.66 -7.02
CA CYS A 290 -22.34 6.64 -7.83
C CYS A 290 -21.59 5.29 -7.82
N LYS A 291 -20.25 5.33 -7.73
CA LYS A 291 -19.42 4.12 -7.65
C LYS A 291 -19.74 3.27 -6.41
N ASP A 292 -20.17 3.85 -5.30
CA ASP A 292 -20.48 3.09 -4.09
C ASP A 292 -21.75 2.24 -4.22
N CYS A 293 -22.77 2.77 -4.91
CA CYS A 293 -23.99 2.02 -5.24
C CYS A 293 -23.75 1.01 -6.36
N HIS A 294 -22.93 1.36 -7.36
CA HIS A 294 -22.65 0.53 -8.53
C HIS A 294 -21.45 -0.41 -8.38
N LYS A 295 -20.82 -0.48 -7.21
CA LYS A 295 -19.61 -1.30 -6.95
C LYS A 295 -19.76 -2.81 -7.21
N LEU A 296 -20.99 -3.30 -7.30
CA LEU A 296 -21.28 -4.69 -7.69
C LEU A 296 -21.00 -4.97 -9.17
N SER A 297 -21.09 -3.93 -10.02
CA SER A 297 -20.75 -3.98 -11.44
C SER A 297 -19.29 -3.58 -11.64
N LEU A 298 -18.79 -3.73 -12.87
CA LEU A 298 -17.49 -3.19 -13.27
C LEU A 298 -17.57 -1.67 -13.26
N SER A 299 -17.15 -1.03 -12.16
CA SER A 299 -17.25 0.42 -11.93
C SER A 299 -15.94 1.04 -11.44
N ASN A 300 -15.00 0.18 -11.04
CA ASN A 300 -13.64 0.55 -10.72
C ASN A 300 -12.72 0.19 -11.90
N GLU A 301 -11.72 1.03 -12.17
CA GLU A 301 -10.72 0.79 -13.22
C GLU A 301 -9.89 -0.49 -13.00
N PHE A 302 -9.75 -0.91 -11.74
CA PHE A 302 -9.06 -2.14 -11.35
C PHE A 302 -9.95 -3.39 -11.40
N ASP A 303 -11.22 -3.24 -11.78
CA ASP A 303 -12.11 -4.38 -11.98
C ASP A 303 -11.68 -5.22 -13.18
N ARG A 304 -11.32 -6.47 -12.90
CA ARG A 304 -11.10 -7.48 -13.95
C ARG A 304 -12.41 -8.12 -14.34
N ILE A 305 -12.95 -8.96 -13.45
CA ILE A 305 -14.20 -9.70 -13.61
C ILE A 305 -14.90 -9.70 -12.26
N GLY A 306 -16.18 -9.32 -12.24
CA GLY A 306 -17.02 -9.49 -11.06
C GLY A 306 -17.22 -8.27 -10.16
N GLY A 307 -16.69 -7.08 -10.45
CA GLY A 307 -16.90 -5.91 -9.56
C GLY A 307 -16.36 -6.17 -8.15
N SER A 308 -17.15 -5.86 -7.10
CA SER A 308 -16.83 -6.11 -5.68
C SER A 308 -17.78 -7.11 -5.00
N CYS A 309 -17.25 -7.90 -4.05
CA CYS A 309 -18.02 -8.81 -3.19
C CYS A 309 -18.40 -8.19 -1.83
N ASP A 310 -17.95 -6.99 -1.49
CA ASP A 310 -18.13 -6.40 -0.15
C ASP A 310 -19.40 -5.54 0.03
N ALA A 311 -20.36 -5.67 -0.89
CA ALA A 311 -21.59 -4.88 -0.85
C ALA A 311 -22.61 -5.41 0.19
N CYS A 312 -22.76 -6.73 0.29
CA CYS A 312 -23.74 -7.36 1.18
C CYS A 312 -23.14 -7.77 2.54
N HIS A 313 -21.92 -8.31 2.53
CA HIS A 313 -21.13 -8.61 3.73
C HIS A 313 -19.87 -7.75 3.68
N SER A 314 -19.85 -6.68 4.48
CA SER A 314 -18.83 -5.65 4.36
C SER A 314 -17.44 -6.16 4.74
N SER A 315 -16.43 -5.63 4.04
CA SER A 315 -15.04 -5.73 4.46
C SER A 315 -14.88 -4.95 5.78
N HIS A 316 -14.06 -5.39 6.74
CA HIS A 316 -13.15 -6.54 6.71
C HIS A 316 -13.65 -7.75 7.52
N LYS A 317 -14.90 -7.70 8.00
CA LYS A 317 -15.49 -8.78 8.80
C LYS A 317 -16.06 -9.92 7.96
N PHE A 318 -16.62 -9.60 6.78
CA PHE A 318 -17.25 -10.54 5.84
C PHE A 318 -18.29 -11.44 6.52
N SER A 319 -19.24 -10.83 7.24
CA SER A 319 -20.23 -11.53 8.05
C SER A 319 -21.38 -12.07 7.20
N ALA A 320 -21.56 -13.39 7.17
CA ALA A 320 -22.73 -14.00 6.52
C ALA A 320 -24.06 -13.58 7.17
N ALA A 321 -24.08 -13.25 8.46
CA ALA A 321 -25.27 -12.75 9.13
C ALA A 321 -25.63 -11.33 8.67
N GLU A 322 -24.62 -10.50 8.39
CA GLU A 322 -24.82 -9.17 7.81
C GLU A 322 -25.41 -9.28 6.40
N ALA A 323 -24.85 -10.15 5.56
CA ALA A 323 -25.38 -10.36 4.21
C ALA A 323 -26.79 -10.95 4.17
N LYS A 324 -27.30 -11.54 5.26
CA LYS A 324 -28.68 -12.04 5.38
C LYS A 324 -29.64 -11.01 5.96
N ALA A 325 -29.13 -9.95 6.57
CA ALA A 325 -29.96 -8.93 7.18
C ALA A 325 -30.67 -8.13 6.09
N TYR A 326 -31.87 -7.64 6.43
CA TYR A 326 -32.69 -6.85 5.52
C TYR A 326 -31.98 -5.58 5.03
N ASN A 327 -31.22 -4.94 5.92
CA ASN A 327 -30.50 -3.69 5.62
C ASN A 327 -29.39 -3.86 4.56
N ALA A 328 -28.92 -5.08 4.28
CA ALA A 328 -27.94 -5.33 3.23
C ALA A 328 -28.48 -4.94 1.84
N CYS A 329 -29.78 -5.09 1.62
CA CYS A 329 -30.45 -4.72 0.37
C CYS A 329 -31.05 -3.31 0.43
N GLU A 330 -31.47 -2.88 1.62
CA GLU A 330 -32.16 -1.60 1.85
C GLU A 330 -31.35 -0.40 1.36
N LYS A 331 -30.01 -0.46 1.49
CA LYS A 331 -29.07 0.60 1.04
C LYS A 331 -29.27 1.05 -0.40
N CYS A 332 -29.66 0.12 -1.29
CA CYS A 332 -29.83 0.41 -2.71
C CYS A 332 -31.28 0.28 -3.17
N HIS A 333 -31.98 -0.76 -2.71
CA HIS A 333 -33.27 -1.15 -3.28
C HIS A 333 -34.48 -0.48 -2.65
N ILE A 334 -34.30 0.23 -1.54
CA ILE A 334 -35.41 0.81 -0.78
C ILE A 334 -35.07 2.24 -0.34
N GLY A 335 -33.90 2.42 0.27
CA GLY A 335 -33.36 3.72 0.65
C GLY A 335 -32.46 4.35 -0.43
N GLY A 336 -32.27 3.68 -1.56
CA GLY A 336 -31.49 4.19 -2.68
C GLY A 336 -32.27 5.19 -3.55
N PRO A 337 -31.61 5.72 -4.61
CA PRO A 337 -32.22 6.66 -5.55
C PRO A 337 -33.41 6.03 -6.27
N GLU A 338 -34.31 6.86 -6.81
CA GLU A 338 -35.59 6.42 -7.42
C GLU A 338 -35.42 5.30 -8.47
N HIS A 339 -34.34 5.32 -9.25
CA HIS A 339 -34.06 4.31 -10.28
C HIS A 339 -33.59 2.95 -9.74
N ALA A 340 -33.30 2.86 -8.45
CA ALA A 340 -32.90 1.61 -7.79
C ALA A 340 -34.01 1.04 -6.89
N GLN A 341 -35.06 1.84 -6.62
CA GLN A 341 -36.13 1.47 -5.70
C GLN A 341 -37.01 0.34 -6.25
N LEU A 342 -37.34 -0.60 -5.38
CA LEU A 342 -38.28 -1.67 -5.68
C LEU A 342 -39.69 -1.09 -5.85
N ASN A 343 -40.51 -1.75 -6.67
CA ASN A 343 -41.92 -1.42 -6.78
C ASN A 343 -42.61 -1.67 -5.43
N THR A 344 -43.09 -0.60 -4.79
CA THR A 344 -43.80 -0.62 -3.50
C THR A 344 -45.33 -0.54 -3.65
N GLY A 345 -45.85 -0.50 -4.89
CA GLY A 345 -47.28 -0.42 -5.14
C GLY A 345 -48.02 -1.66 -4.61
N LYS A 346 -49.26 -1.46 -4.14
CA LYS A 346 -50.09 -2.51 -3.49
C LYS A 346 -50.29 -3.79 -4.33
N GLY A 347 -50.18 -3.69 -5.66
CA GLY A 347 -50.27 -4.84 -6.57
C GLY A 347 -49.01 -5.71 -6.62
N SER A 348 -47.86 -5.16 -6.25
CA SER A 348 -46.56 -5.85 -6.32
C SER A 348 -46.34 -6.81 -5.15
N VAL A 349 -45.52 -7.84 -5.34
CA VAL A 349 -45.15 -8.78 -4.28
C VAL A 349 -44.47 -8.05 -3.12
N PHE A 350 -43.53 -7.14 -3.42
CA PHE A 350 -42.82 -6.39 -2.39
C PHE A 350 -43.74 -5.40 -1.65
N GLY A 351 -44.66 -4.73 -2.36
CA GLY A 351 -45.69 -3.89 -1.75
C GLY A 351 -46.59 -4.65 -0.76
N LYS A 352 -46.99 -5.89 -1.09
CA LYS A 352 -47.74 -6.76 -0.16
C LYS A 352 -46.91 -7.13 1.09
N VAL A 353 -45.63 -7.42 0.91
CA VAL A 353 -44.71 -7.67 2.04
C VAL A 353 -44.57 -6.42 2.93
N LEU A 354 -44.47 -5.23 2.35
CA LEU A 354 -44.45 -3.98 3.11
C LEU A 354 -45.76 -3.74 3.86
N GLU A 355 -46.91 -4.02 3.25
CA GLU A 355 -48.22 -3.92 3.90
C GLU A 355 -48.31 -4.84 5.12
N MET A 356 -47.88 -6.11 4.99
CA MET A 356 -47.84 -7.05 6.10
C MET A 356 -46.89 -6.60 7.23
N ARG A 357 -45.75 -5.99 6.89
CA ARG A 357 -44.84 -5.39 7.89
C ARG A 357 -45.49 -4.23 8.62
N ASN A 358 -46.17 -3.33 7.90
CA ASN A 358 -46.86 -2.17 8.49
C ASN A 358 -48.01 -2.59 9.42
N GLN A 359 -48.62 -3.75 9.18
CA GLN A 359 -49.63 -4.35 10.03
C GLN A 359 -49.05 -5.16 11.20
N ASN A 360 -47.71 -5.19 11.37
CA ASN A 360 -46.99 -6.00 12.35
C ASN A 360 -47.24 -7.52 12.22
N LEU A 361 -47.65 -7.98 11.04
CA LEU A 361 -47.88 -9.41 10.77
C LEU A 361 -46.58 -10.16 10.47
N ILE A 362 -45.55 -9.49 9.98
CA ILE A 362 -44.22 -10.07 9.74
C ILE A 362 -43.14 -9.07 10.15
N SER A 363 -42.00 -9.56 10.62
CA SER A 363 -40.82 -8.73 10.88
C SER A 363 -39.87 -8.68 9.68
N LYS A 364 -38.92 -7.73 9.68
CA LYS A 364 -37.84 -7.67 8.68
C LYS A 364 -36.93 -8.92 8.71
N ASP A 365 -36.89 -9.62 9.83
CA ASP A 365 -36.07 -10.83 10.03
C ASP A 365 -36.82 -12.12 9.69
N LEU A 366 -38.16 -12.12 9.73
CA LEU A 366 -38.99 -13.28 9.42
C LEU A 366 -39.06 -13.56 7.91
N VAL A 367 -39.24 -12.51 7.11
CA VAL A 367 -39.19 -12.58 5.64
C VAL A 367 -38.11 -11.63 5.16
N THR A 368 -36.96 -12.18 4.79
CA THR A 368 -35.82 -11.41 4.28
C THR A 368 -35.87 -11.31 2.75
N CYS A 369 -35.04 -10.47 2.14
CA CYS A 369 -34.94 -10.44 0.67
C CYS A 369 -34.41 -11.78 0.15
N GLN A 370 -33.44 -12.33 0.88
CA GLN A 370 -32.68 -13.53 0.57
C GLN A 370 -33.51 -14.82 0.73
N SER A 371 -34.64 -14.77 1.45
CA SER A 371 -35.57 -15.91 1.50
C SER A 371 -36.30 -16.12 0.16
N CYS A 372 -36.41 -15.07 -0.65
CA CYS A 372 -37.06 -15.12 -1.96
C CYS A 372 -36.08 -14.96 -3.12
N HIS A 373 -34.94 -14.30 -2.91
CA HIS A 373 -33.93 -14.02 -3.94
C HIS A 373 -32.62 -14.74 -3.60
N GLY A 374 -32.03 -15.46 -4.56
CA GLY A 374 -30.83 -16.26 -4.33
C GLY A 374 -31.09 -17.56 -3.54
N PRO A 375 -32.08 -18.38 -3.92
CA PRO A 375 -32.41 -19.61 -3.20
C PRO A 375 -31.21 -20.57 -3.12
N ASN A 376 -31.17 -21.43 -2.09
CA ASN A 376 -30.10 -22.39 -1.85
C ASN A 376 -28.69 -21.77 -1.73
N LYS A 377 -28.60 -20.57 -1.11
CA LYS A 377 -27.34 -19.81 -0.94
C LYS A 377 -26.70 -19.35 -2.26
N SER A 378 -27.53 -19.24 -3.31
CA SER A 378 -27.14 -18.68 -4.60
C SER A 378 -26.76 -17.20 -4.45
N HIS A 379 -25.63 -16.79 -5.03
CA HIS A 379 -25.23 -15.39 -5.16
C HIS A 379 -25.78 -14.74 -6.43
N ASN A 380 -26.53 -15.50 -7.24
CA ASN A 380 -27.36 -14.97 -8.31
C ASN A 380 -28.75 -14.58 -7.78
N PHE A 381 -28.87 -13.36 -7.27
CA PHE A 381 -30.13 -12.84 -6.72
C PHE A 381 -31.23 -12.58 -7.76
N CYS A 382 -30.93 -12.77 -9.05
CA CYS A 382 -31.95 -12.80 -10.11
C CYS A 382 -32.74 -14.11 -10.13
N LYS A 383 -32.19 -15.18 -9.53
CA LYS A 383 -32.94 -16.41 -9.30
C LYS A 383 -33.92 -16.16 -8.15
N THR A 384 -35.20 -16.32 -8.43
CA THR A 384 -36.27 -16.10 -7.47
C THR A 384 -36.96 -17.39 -7.09
N PHE A 385 -37.41 -17.45 -5.85
CA PHE A 385 -38.27 -18.47 -5.31
C PHE A 385 -39.36 -17.77 -4.51
N LEU A 386 -40.62 -17.91 -4.92
CA LEU A 386 -41.75 -17.38 -4.17
C LEU A 386 -42.35 -18.55 -3.38
N PRO A 387 -42.20 -18.56 -2.04
CA PRO A 387 -42.84 -19.58 -1.24
C PRO A 387 -44.36 -19.42 -1.34
N LYS A 388 -45.09 -20.54 -1.41
CA LYS A 388 -46.56 -20.53 -1.50
C LYS A 388 -47.22 -19.97 -0.22
N GLU A 389 -46.52 -20.13 0.90
CA GLU A 389 -46.94 -19.70 2.24
C GLU A 389 -45.75 -18.99 2.90
N ILE A 390 -46.04 -17.96 3.68
CA ILE A 390 -45.02 -17.24 4.46
C ILE A 390 -45.35 -17.34 5.95
N ASP A 391 -44.31 -17.43 6.76
CA ASP A 391 -44.44 -17.33 8.20
C ASP A 391 -44.91 -15.92 8.59
N VAL A 392 -45.86 -15.86 9.52
CA VAL A 392 -46.44 -14.66 10.11
C VAL A 392 -46.45 -14.75 11.63
N LEU A 393 -46.36 -13.60 12.29
CA LEU A 393 -46.53 -13.44 13.73
C LEU A 393 -48.02 -13.47 14.06
N LEU A 394 -48.39 -14.37 14.98
CA LEU A 394 -49.73 -14.49 15.53
C LEU A 394 -49.69 -14.22 17.03
N PHE A 395 -50.82 -13.80 17.62
CA PHE A 395 -50.93 -13.67 19.08
C PHE A 395 -50.67 -15.04 19.73
N GLY A 396 -49.46 -15.21 20.30
CA GLY A 396 -49.00 -16.45 20.94
C GLY A 396 -47.96 -17.28 20.17
N GLY A 397 -47.45 -16.84 19.00
CA GLY A 397 -46.38 -17.55 18.29
C GLY A 397 -46.24 -17.22 16.80
N TYR A 398 -45.88 -18.23 16.00
CA TYR A 398 -45.76 -18.15 14.53
C TYR A 398 -46.84 -19.00 13.84
N GLY A 399 -47.30 -18.59 12.67
CA GLY A 399 -48.19 -19.38 11.79
C GLY A 399 -47.97 -19.06 10.32
N TYR A 400 -48.77 -19.64 9.41
CA TYR A 400 -48.60 -19.45 7.96
C TYR A 400 -49.72 -18.61 7.35
N ALA A 401 -49.37 -17.66 6.48
CA ALA A 401 -50.30 -16.95 5.62
C ALA A 401 -50.06 -17.32 4.14
N LYS A 402 -51.14 -17.63 3.41
CA LYS A 402 -51.08 -17.85 1.96
C LYS A 402 -50.81 -16.53 1.25
N LEU A 403 -49.73 -16.49 0.47
CA LEU A 403 -49.52 -15.40 -0.47
C LEU A 403 -50.49 -15.58 -1.63
N LYS A 404 -51.38 -14.60 -1.86
CA LYS A 404 -52.11 -14.50 -3.12
C LYS A 404 -51.11 -14.13 -4.22
N THR A 405 -50.55 -15.16 -4.88
CA THR A 405 -49.75 -15.02 -6.09
C THR A 405 -50.68 -14.59 -7.21
N ALA A 406 -50.78 -13.29 -7.43
CA ALA A 406 -51.25 -12.77 -8.71
C ALA A 406 -50.05 -12.88 -9.65
N HIS A 407 -50.14 -13.78 -10.62
CA HIS A 407 -49.25 -13.77 -11.77
C HIS A 407 -49.47 -12.48 -12.57
#